data_AF-A0A914H3L9-F1
#
_entry.id   AF-A0A914H3L9-F1
#
_cell.length_a   1.000
_cell.length_b   1.000
_cell.length_c   1.000
_cell.angle_alpha   90.00
_cell.angle_beta   90.00
_cell.angle_gamma   90.00
#
_symmetry.space_group_name_H-M   'P 1'
#
loop_
_entity.id
_entity.type
_entity.pdbx_description
1 polymer ?
#
loop_
_entity_poly.entity_id
_entity_poly.type
_entity_poly.pdbx_seq_one_letter_code
_entity_poly.pdbx_strand_id
1 'polypeptide(L)'
;MVVNTDTSQEVGTHWVALYVQTPSIVDYFDSFADWPPESAEICTFLHRFKHVNRSGACLQSDRSSACGKHVIYFLYRRCRGWSLQQIVQHLRDCKTTPDRLVTGFSRKFIFGQDEE
;
A
#
# COMPACT_ATOMS: atom_id res chain seq x y z
N MET A 1 -7.07 -0.68 6.18
CA MET A 1 -6.87 -2.11 6.47
C MET A 1 -5.57 -2.54 5.82
N VAL A 2 -4.81 -3.40 6.50
CA VAL A 2 -3.67 -4.13 5.95
C VAL A 2 -4.17 -5.54 5.68
N VAL A 3 -4.02 -6.04 4.45
CA VAL A 3 -4.60 -7.32 4.02
C VAL A 3 -3.51 -8.14 3.35
N ASN A 4 -3.41 -9.43 3.70
CA ASN A 4 -2.55 -10.35 2.99
C ASN A 4 -3.28 -10.87 1.74
N THR A 5 -2.57 -11.13 0.65
CA THR A 5 -3.14 -11.74 -0.56
C THR A 5 -3.40 -13.24 -0.40
N ASP A 6 -2.66 -13.90 0.49
CA ASP A 6 -2.86 -15.31 0.79
C ASP A 6 -3.96 -15.49 1.83
N THR A 7 -4.45 -16.72 1.92
CA THR A 7 -5.42 -17.11 2.95
C THR A 7 -4.77 -17.18 4.33
N SER A 8 -5.59 -17.13 5.40
CA SER A 8 -5.08 -17.18 6.78
C SER A 8 -4.40 -18.49 7.18
N GLN A 9 -4.48 -19.53 6.34
CA GLN A 9 -3.83 -20.83 6.56
C GLN A 9 -2.43 -20.89 5.95
N GLU A 10 -2.02 -19.85 5.23
CA GLU A 10 -0.77 -19.79 4.49
C GLU A 10 0.23 -18.84 5.16
N VAL A 11 1.46 -18.87 4.66
CA VAL A 11 2.58 -18.11 5.23
C VAL A 11 2.47 -16.59 5.01
N GLY A 12 1.68 -16.16 4.04
CA GLY A 12 1.47 -14.76 3.71
C GLY A 12 2.60 -14.18 2.85
N THR A 13 2.38 -14.09 1.55
CA THR A 13 3.40 -13.69 0.56
C THR A 13 3.42 -12.20 0.26
N HIS A 14 2.26 -11.54 0.20
CA HIS A 14 2.16 -10.14 -0.19
C HIS A 14 1.12 -9.38 0.61
N TRP A 15 1.38 -8.09 0.81
CA TRP A 15 0.56 -7.21 1.65
C TRP A 15 0.06 -6.03 0.83
N VAL A 16 -1.25 -5.82 0.86
CA VAL A 16 -1.95 -4.73 0.19
C VAL A 16 -2.73 -3.89 1.20
N ALA A 17 -3.13 -2.68 0.79
CA ALA A 17 -3.94 -1.79 1.61
C ALA A 17 -5.33 -1.59 1.01
N LEU A 18 -6.33 -1.59 1.89
CA LEU A 18 -7.68 -1.12 1.57
C LEU A 18 -8.01 0.07 2.46
N TYR A 19 -8.44 1.18 1.87
CA TYR A 19 -8.90 2.37 2.61
C TYR A 19 -10.28 2.78 2.14
N VAL A 20 -11.30 2.51 2.97
CA VAL A 20 -12.69 2.87 2.67
C VAL A 20 -12.87 4.36 2.97
N GLN A 21 -13.04 5.16 1.91
CA GLN A 21 -13.28 6.60 2.04
C GLN A 21 -14.73 6.88 2.42
N THR A 22 -15.66 6.18 1.75
CA THR A 22 -17.11 6.25 1.98
C THR A 22 -17.71 4.86 1.76
N PRO A 23 -18.99 4.62 2.09
CA PRO A 23 -19.63 3.34 1.80
C PRO A 23 -19.61 2.93 0.31
N SER A 24 -19.36 3.86 -0.62
CA SER A 24 -19.33 3.60 -2.07
C SER A 24 -17.94 3.72 -2.70
N ILE A 25 -16.94 4.23 -2.00
CA ILE A 25 -15.60 4.52 -2.53
C ILE A 25 -14.52 3.90 -1.65
N VAL A 26 -13.66 3.09 -2.26
CA VAL A 26 -12.50 2.47 -1.61
C VAL A 26 -11.24 2.72 -2.41
N ASP A 27 -10.13 2.91 -1.72
CA ASP A 27 -8.79 2.87 -2.31
C ASP A 27 -8.22 1.47 -2.12
N TYR A 28 -7.82 0.84 -3.22
CA TYR A 28 -6.98 -0.36 -3.25
C TYR A 28 -5.55 0.04 -3.61
N PHE A 29 -4.62 -0.26 -2.72
CA PHE A 29 -3.21 0.03 -2.92
C PHE A 29 -2.39 -1.25 -2.89
N ASP A 30 -1.76 -1.53 -4.03
CA ASP A 30 -0.73 -2.54 -4.21
C ASP A 30 0.55 -1.83 -4.66
N SER A 31 1.66 -2.09 -3.97
CA SER A 31 2.96 -1.49 -4.28
C SER A 31 3.57 -2.01 -5.59
N PHE A 32 3.14 -3.17 -6.09
CA PHE A 32 3.48 -3.69 -7.42
C PHE A 32 2.50 -3.23 -8.51
N ALA A 33 1.43 -2.53 -8.13
CA ALA A 33 0.33 -2.15 -9.00
C ALA A 33 -0.34 -3.33 -9.71
N ASP A 34 -0.37 -4.49 -9.05
CA ASP A 34 -1.03 -5.67 -9.57
C ASP A 34 -2.55 -5.47 -9.59
N TRP A 35 -3.17 -5.80 -10.73
CA TRP A 35 -4.59 -5.62 -10.95
C TRP A 35 -5.10 -6.48 -12.11
N PRO A 36 -6.23 -7.21 -11.94
CA PRO A 36 -7.04 -7.32 -10.72
C PRO A 36 -6.29 -8.04 -9.58
N PRO A 37 -6.73 -7.90 -8.31
CA PRO A 37 -6.10 -8.62 -7.20
C PRO A 37 -6.18 -10.13 -7.44
N GLU A 38 -5.08 -10.85 -7.23
CA GLU A 38 -5.04 -12.32 -7.36
C GLU A 38 -5.98 -13.00 -6.35
N SER A 39 -6.09 -12.47 -5.13
CA SER A 39 -7.02 -12.96 -4.12
C SER A 39 -8.48 -12.75 -4.53
N ALA A 40 -9.21 -13.85 -4.67
CA ALA A 40 -10.64 -13.87 -4.96
C ALA A 40 -11.46 -13.16 -3.86
N GLU A 41 -11.06 -13.25 -2.61
CA GLU A 41 -11.71 -12.62 -1.45
C GLU A 41 -11.56 -11.10 -1.50
N ILE A 42 -10.35 -10.61 -1.81
CA ILE A 42 -10.11 -9.17 -1.99
C ILE A 42 -10.93 -8.66 -3.18
N CYS A 43 -10.91 -9.38 -4.30
CA CYS A 43 -11.70 -9.05 -5.48
C CYS A 43 -13.20 -8.98 -5.15
N THR A 44 -13.73 -9.98 -4.44
CA THR A 44 -15.13 -10.02 -3.98
C THR A 44 -15.47 -8.86 -3.05
N PHE A 45 -14.57 -8.52 -2.13
CA PHE A 45 -14.77 -7.38 -1.24
C PHE A 45 -14.84 -6.05 -2.02
N LEU A 46 -13.96 -5.86 -3.00
CA LEU A 46 -13.91 -4.65 -3.83
C LEU A 46 -15.17 -4.47 -4.69
N HIS A 47 -15.80 -5.56 -5.15
CA HIS A 47 -17.05 -5.51 -5.92
C HIS A 47 -18.24 -4.90 -5.16
N ARG A 48 -18.14 -4.77 -3.83
CA ARG A 48 -19.18 -4.11 -3.02
C ARG A 48 -19.20 -2.58 -3.19
N PHE A 49 -18.13 -2.00 -3.72
CA PHE A 49 -17.99 -0.55 -3.87
C PHE A 49 -18.32 -0.11 -5.29
N LYS A 50 -18.94 1.06 -5.43
CA LYS A 50 -19.23 1.65 -6.75
C LYS A 50 -17.96 2.10 -7.45
N HIS A 51 -16.98 2.57 -6.68
CA HIS A 51 -15.71 3.06 -7.19
C HIS A 51 -14.54 2.49 -6.39
N VAL A 52 -13.58 1.93 -7.11
CA VAL A 52 -12.30 1.45 -6.57
C VAL A 52 -11.19 2.32 -7.16
N ASN A 53 -10.59 3.18 -6.36
CA ASN A 53 -9.40 3.92 -6.79
C ASN A 53 -8.19 3.02 -6.63
N ARG A 54 -7.29 3.03 -7.61
CA ARG A 54 -6.04 2.28 -7.59
C ARG A 54 -4.93 3.04 -8.31
N SER A 55 -3.70 2.67 -8.01
CA SER A 55 -2.53 3.12 -8.76
C SER A 55 -2.19 2.09 -9.85
N GLY A 56 -1.75 2.56 -11.02
CA GLY A 56 -1.09 1.73 -12.04
C GLY A 56 0.44 1.82 -12.00
N ALA A 57 1.01 2.52 -11.00
CA ALA A 57 2.45 2.70 -10.87
C ALA A 57 3.05 1.63 -9.97
N CYS A 58 3.95 0.81 -10.52
CA CYS A 58 4.79 -0.11 -9.74
C CYS A 58 5.83 0.72 -8.96
N LEU A 59 5.73 0.70 -7.63
CA LEU A 59 6.54 1.50 -6.71
C LEU A 59 7.59 0.64 -6.01
N GLN A 60 7.32 -0.64 -5.79
CA GLN A 60 8.24 -1.56 -5.15
C GLN A 60 9.09 -2.31 -6.16
N SER A 61 10.36 -2.55 -5.85
CA SER A 61 11.19 -3.46 -6.63
C SER A 61 10.79 -4.91 -6.39
N ASP A 62 10.75 -5.71 -7.45
CA ASP A 62 10.62 -7.17 -7.45
C ASP A 62 11.62 -7.90 -6.52
N ARG A 63 12.77 -7.30 -6.22
CA ARG A 63 13.81 -7.85 -5.32
C ARG A 63 13.63 -7.45 -3.85
N SER A 64 12.56 -6.72 -3.53
CA SER A 64 12.35 -6.10 -2.23
C SER A 64 11.23 -6.79 -1.45
N SER A 65 11.42 -7.00 -0.15
CA SER A 65 10.40 -7.49 0.79
C SER A 65 9.68 -6.35 1.52
N ALA A 66 9.60 -5.16 0.91
CA ALA A 66 9.12 -3.93 1.56
C ALA A 66 7.61 -3.67 1.42
N CYS A 67 6.80 -4.58 0.86
CA CYS A 67 5.36 -4.37 0.62
C CYS A 67 4.61 -3.92 1.87
N GLY A 68 4.85 -4.55 3.03
CA GLY A 68 4.25 -4.12 4.29
C GLY A 68 4.59 -2.67 4.69
N LYS A 69 5.82 -2.21 4.41
CA LYS A 69 6.24 -0.82 4.69
C LYS A 69 5.56 0.17 3.75
N HIS A 70 5.40 -0.19 2.47
CA HIS A 70 4.61 0.60 1.51
C HIS A 70 3.16 0.74 1.96
N VAL A 71 2.53 -0.35 2.38
CA VAL A 71 1.16 -0.34 2.90
C VAL A 71 1.03 0.56 4.13
N ILE A 72 1.97 0.45 5.09
CA ILE A 72 1.98 1.31 6.29
C ILE A 72 2.14 2.78 5.90
N TYR A 73 3.08 3.10 5.00
CA TYR A 73 3.31 4.46 4.52
C TYR A 73 2.05 5.03 3.85
N PHE A 74 1.44 4.26 2.95
CA PHE A 74 0.20 4.63 2.27
C PHE A 74 -0.91 4.95 3.28
N LEU A 75 -1.21 4.02 4.19
CA LEU A 75 -2.28 4.20 5.19
C LEU A 75 -2.00 5.40 6.11
N TYR A 76 -0.76 5.57 6.56
CA TYR A 76 -0.37 6.71 7.38
C TYR A 76 -0.65 8.03 6.68
N ARG A 77 -0.23 8.18 5.42
CA ARG A 77 -0.49 9.39 4.63
C ARG A 77 -1.99 9.58 4.35
N ARG A 78 -2.70 8.49 4.05
CA ARG A 78 -4.14 8.51 3.76
C ARG A 78 -4.95 9.00 4.95
N CYS A 79 -4.63 8.51 6.15
CA CYS A 79 -5.22 8.99 7.41
C CYS A 79 -4.92 10.48 7.70
N ARG A 80 -3.89 11.06 7.08
CA ARG A 80 -3.57 12.49 7.16
C ARG A 80 -4.13 13.32 6.00
N GLY A 81 -5.10 12.76 5.26
CA GLY A 81 -5.85 13.47 4.23
C GLY A 81 -5.20 13.50 2.85
N TRP A 82 -4.03 12.89 2.65
CA TRP A 82 -3.39 12.83 1.33
C TRP A 82 -4.13 11.87 0.42
N SER A 83 -4.44 12.24 -0.82
CA SER A 83 -5.07 11.36 -1.81
C SER A 83 -4.13 10.22 -2.25
N LEU A 84 -4.68 9.13 -2.79
CA LEU A 84 -3.89 8.04 -3.38
C LEU A 84 -2.90 8.58 -4.41
N GLN A 85 -3.36 9.49 -5.29
CA GLN A 85 -2.51 10.08 -6.32
C GLN A 85 -1.39 10.94 -5.73
N GLN A 86 -1.65 11.73 -4.69
CA GLN A 86 -0.62 12.52 -4.00
C GLN A 86 0.46 11.63 -3.39
N ILE A 87 0.06 10.49 -2.79
CA ILE A 87 0.98 9.53 -2.18
C ILE A 87 1.85 8.87 -3.25
N VAL A 88 1.25 8.39 -4.34
CA VAL A 88 1.96 7.78 -5.46
C VAL A 88 2.93 8.77 -6.09
N GLN A 89 2.50 10.01 -6.33
CA GLN A 89 3.34 11.05 -6.90
C GLN A 89 4.54 11.36 -6.00
N HIS A 90 4.30 11.52 -4.69
CA HIS A 90 5.37 11.72 -3.73
C HIS A 90 6.40 10.58 -3.74
N LEU A 91 5.94 9.31 -3.79
CA LEU A 91 6.85 8.18 -3.85
C LEU A 91 7.67 8.14 -5.16
N ARG A 92 7.09 8.57 -6.30
CA ARG A 92 7.78 8.60 -7.59
C ARG A 92 8.78 9.74 -7.74
N ASP A 93 8.45 10.92 -7.22
CA ASP A 93 9.24 12.13 -7.44
C ASP A 93 10.37 12.31 -6.43
N CYS A 94 10.36 11.54 -5.36
CA CYS A 94 11.45 11.57 -4.39
C CYS A 94 12.77 11.12 -5.04
N LYS A 95 13.86 11.83 -4.70
CA LYS A 95 15.23 11.47 -5.13
C LYS A 95 15.66 10.09 -4.62
N THR A 96 15.08 9.66 -3.50
CA THR A 96 15.29 8.34 -2.91
C THR A 96 14.28 7.36 -3.48
N THR A 97 14.71 6.13 -3.77
CA THR A 97 13.80 5.10 -4.25
C THR A 97 12.64 4.86 -3.27
N PRO A 98 11.44 4.50 -3.75
CA PRO A 98 10.28 4.28 -2.89
C PRO A 98 10.58 3.29 -1.73
N ASP A 99 11.23 2.17 -2.02
CA ASP A 99 11.60 1.15 -1.01
C ASP A 99 12.49 1.69 0.12
N ARG A 100 13.48 2.51 -0.24
CA ARG A 100 14.37 3.15 0.75
C ARG A 100 13.63 4.21 1.54
N LEU A 101 12.79 4.99 0.87
CA LEU A 101 11.98 6.03 1.51
C LEU A 101 11.03 5.44 2.54
N VAL A 102 10.25 4.44 2.18
CA VAL A 102 9.31 3.80 3.13
C VAL A 102 10.04 3.07 4.24
N THR A 103 11.22 2.51 3.97
CA THR A 103 12.06 1.90 5.00
C THR A 103 12.59 2.93 6.00
N GLY A 104 13.13 4.05 5.53
CA GLY A 104 13.57 5.15 6.41
C GLY A 104 12.42 5.75 7.21
N PHE A 105 11.26 5.92 6.57
CA PHE A 105 10.03 6.35 7.25
C PHE A 105 9.64 5.36 8.36
N SER A 106 9.57 4.06 8.08
CA SER A 106 9.23 3.05 9.09
C SER A 106 10.24 3.04 10.25
N ARG A 107 11.55 3.14 9.98
CA ARG A 107 12.58 3.19 11.02
C ARG A 107 12.39 4.38 11.96
N LYS A 108 12.23 5.58 11.39
CA LYS A 108 12.07 6.81 12.17
C LYS A 108 10.78 6.82 13.01
N PHE A 109 9.65 6.50 12.38
CA PHE A 109 8.34 6.72 13.00
C PHE A 109 7.78 5.53 13.77
N ILE A 110 8.27 4.30 13.53
CA ILE A 110 7.81 3.10 14.24
C ILE A 110 8.81 2.69 15.32
N PHE A 111 10.11 2.74 15.00
CA PHE A 111 11.15 2.23 15.90
C PHE A 111 11.92 3.32 16.65
N GLY A 112 11.66 4.60 16.35
CA GLY A 112 12.26 5.73 17.08
C GLY A 112 13.78 5.80 16.96
N GLN A 113 14.36 5.20 15.91
CA GLN A 113 15.79 5.29 15.65
C GLN A 113 16.05 6.48 14.73
N ASP A 114 16.64 7.54 15.28
CA ASP A 114 17.21 8.62 14.49
C ASP A 114 18.49 8.10 13.80
N GLU A 115 18.71 8.48 12.53
CA GLU A 115 19.91 8.13 11.79
C GLU A 115 21.14 8.79 12.46
N GLU A 116 21.99 7.99 13.10
CA GLU A 116 23.38 8.36 13.46
C GLU A 116 24.27 8.46 12.21
#